data_AF-A0A9P1DFN7-F1
#
_entry.id   AF-A0A9P1DFN7-F1
#
_cell.length_a   1.000
_cell.length_b   1.000
_cell.length_c   1.000
_cell.angle_alpha   90.00
_cell.angle_beta   90.00
_cell.angle_gamma   90.00
#
_symmetry.space_group_name_H-M   'P 1'
#
loop_
_entity.id
_entity.type
_entity.pdbx_description
1 polymer ?
#
loop_
_entity_poly.entity_id
_entity_poly.type
_entity_poly.pdbx_seq_one_letter_code
_entity_poly.pdbx_strand_id
1 'polypeptide(L)'
;ILGAPIPETKNQEGKPALSCQIILPQKQLKRKNDLYVMMVSWAHCIAAKEKYIAIVSTVVETTNPEKEIEPALKLLGPIQHKFVQISEIRDPVTDGAADGVFVTASYDPSSHFEDASTEVLALWKKITGESLDLTVLPEDEDQ
;
A
#
# COMPACT_ATOMS: atom_id res chain seq x y z
N ILE A 1 -14.14 -0.79 7.12
CA ILE A 1 -14.20 -1.43 8.47
C ILE A 1 -15.03 -2.70 8.38
N LEU A 2 -14.49 -3.82 8.85
CA LEU A 2 -15.16 -5.11 8.88
C LEU A 2 -15.40 -5.54 10.34
N GLY A 3 -16.46 -6.32 10.56
CA GLY A 3 -16.76 -6.94 11.85
C GLY A 3 -16.18 -8.35 12.02
N ALA A 4 -15.56 -8.89 10.97
CA ALA A 4 -15.00 -10.24 10.92
C ALA A 4 -13.79 -10.27 9.98
N PRO A 5 -12.93 -11.30 10.06
CA PRO A 5 -11.87 -11.55 9.09
C PRO A 5 -12.44 -11.68 7.67
N ILE A 6 -11.58 -11.45 6.67
CA ILE A 6 -11.93 -11.75 5.27
C ILE A 6 -12.19 -13.27 5.16
N PRO A 7 -13.34 -13.70 4.60
CA PRO A 7 -13.66 -15.11 4.36
C PRO A 7 -12.53 -15.86 3.64
N GLU A 8 -12.40 -17.16 3.92
CA GLU A 8 -11.39 -18.05 3.32
C GLU A 8 -9.92 -17.66 3.54
N THR A 9 -9.63 -16.67 4.39
CA THR A 9 -8.27 -16.36 4.82
C THR A 9 -7.94 -17.07 6.13
N LYS A 10 -6.84 -17.84 6.15
CA LYS A 10 -6.41 -18.63 7.31
C LYS A 10 -4.93 -18.42 7.60
N ASN A 11 -4.57 -18.45 8.87
CA ASN A 11 -3.18 -18.51 9.31
C ASN A 11 -2.63 -19.95 9.21
N GLN A 12 -1.36 -20.14 9.58
CA GLN A 12 -0.69 -21.45 9.53
C GLN A 12 -1.35 -22.52 10.42
N GLU A 13 -2.10 -22.12 11.45
CA GLU A 13 -2.84 -23.01 12.35
C GLU A 13 -4.26 -23.32 11.84
N GLY A 14 -4.64 -22.81 10.66
CA GLY A 14 -5.98 -22.96 10.09
C GLY A 14 -7.05 -22.06 10.73
N LYS A 15 -6.66 -21.15 11.64
CA LYS A 15 -7.55 -20.15 12.25
C LYS A 15 -7.74 -18.95 11.30
N PRO A 16 -8.81 -18.16 11.44
CA PRO A 16 -9.01 -16.98 10.60
C PRO A 16 -7.82 -16.00 10.65
N ALA A 17 -7.45 -15.44 9.50
CA ALA A 17 -6.32 -14.51 9.44
C ALA A 17 -6.63 -13.19 10.14
N LEU A 18 -5.67 -12.70 10.94
CA LEU A 18 -5.76 -11.39 11.62
C LEU A 18 -5.16 -10.25 10.79
N SER A 19 -4.40 -10.61 9.77
CA SER A 19 -3.95 -9.74 8.69
C SER A 19 -3.69 -10.59 7.45
N CYS A 20 -3.83 -10.00 6.27
CA CYS A 20 -3.47 -10.63 5.01
C CYS A 20 -3.25 -9.61 3.90
N GLN A 21 -2.56 -10.04 2.86
CA GLN A 21 -2.48 -9.37 1.57
C GLN A 21 -3.16 -10.26 0.52
N ILE A 22 -4.02 -9.66 -0.30
CA ILE A 22 -4.64 -10.31 -1.46
C ILE A 22 -4.33 -9.44 -2.68
N ILE A 23 -3.83 -10.08 -3.73
CA ILE A 23 -3.58 -9.42 -5.01
C ILE A 23 -4.53 -10.03 -6.03
N LEU A 24 -5.26 -9.19 -6.74
CA LEU A 24 -6.12 -9.58 -7.86
C LEU A 24 -5.42 -9.14 -9.16
N PRO A 25 -4.73 -10.05 -9.87
CA PRO A 25 -3.96 -9.70 -11.05
C PRO A 25 -4.85 -9.16 -12.17
N GLN A 26 -4.42 -8.08 -12.81
CA GLN A 26 -5.15 -7.32 -13.83
C GLN A 26 -5.68 -8.20 -14.96
N LYS A 27 -4.93 -9.24 -15.35
CA LYS A 27 -5.34 -10.19 -16.40
C LYS A 27 -6.57 -10.99 -16.03
N GLN A 28 -6.74 -11.33 -14.74
CA GLN A 28 -7.92 -12.05 -14.24
C GLN A 28 -9.18 -11.16 -14.27
N LEU A 29 -8.99 -9.84 -14.17
CA LEU A 29 -10.06 -8.84 -14.15
C LEU A 29 -10.26 -8.12 -15.49
N LYS A 30 -9.46 -8.44 -16.52
CA LYS A 30 -9.41 -7.72 -17.81
C LYS A 30 -9.16 -6.21 -17.65
N ARG A 31 -8.29 -5.86 -16.70
CA ARG A 31 -7.82 -4.50 -16.41
C ARG A 31 -6.40 -4.28 -16.89
N LYS A 32 -5.93 -3.04 -16.82
CA LYS A 32 -4.53 -2.68 -17.09
C LYS A 32 -3.66 -2.64 -15.84
N ASN A 33 -4.28 -2.51 -14.66
CA ASN A 33 -3.62 -2.43 -13.37
C ASN A 33 -4.21 -3.45 -12.39
N ASP A 34 -3.34 -3.97 -11.54
CA ASP A 34 -3.70 -4.88 -10.46
C ASP A 34 -4.58 -4.17 -9.42
N LEU A 35 -5.25 -4.98 -8.60
CA LEU A 35 -6.00 -4.50 -7.45
C LEU A 35 -5.45 -5.18 -6.20
N TYR A 36 -5.14 -4.37 -5.20
CA TYR A 36 -4.58 -4.79 -3.93
C TYR A 36 -5.61 -4.70 -2.82
N VAL A 37 -5.63 -5.70 -1.96
CA VAL A 37 -6.36 -5.68 -0.69
C VAL A 37 -5.39 -5.97 0.43
N MET A 38 -5.21 -5.02 1.32
CA MET A 38 -4.51 -5.21 2.59
C MET A 38 -5.52 -5.20 3.72
N MET A 39 -5.48 -6.23 4.56
CA MET A 39 -6.30 -6.29 5.76
C MET A 39 -5.39 -6.40 6.98
N VAL A 40 -5.61 -5.50 7.93
CA VAL A 40 -4.99 -5.47 9.25
C VAL A 40 -6.09 -5.30 10.29
N SER A 41 -5.76 -5.50 11.57
CA SER A 41 -6.77 -5.57 12.62
C SER A 41 -6.25 -5.06 13.96
N TRP A 42 -7.09 -5.11 15.00
CA TRP A 42 -6.72 -4.78 16.39
C TRP A 42 -5.43 -5.46 16.87
N ALA A 43 -5.06 -6.62 16.31
CA ALA A 43 -3.79 -7.28 16.61
C ALA A 43 -2.56 -6.41 16.32
N HIS A 44 -2.70 -5.39 15.45
CA HIS A 44 -1.67 -4.42 15.10
C HIS A 44 -1.89 -3.06 15.79
N CYS A 45 -2.80 -2.98 16.78
CA CYS A 45 -3.14 -1.76 17.52
C CYS A 45 -3.68 -0.59 16.65
N ILE A 46 -4.21 -0.88 15.46
CA ILE A 46 -4.75 0.13 14.53
C ILE A 46 -6.27 0.29 14.62
N ALA A 47 -6.96 -0.60 15.32
CA ALA A 47 -8.42 -0.59 15.48
C ALA A 47 -8.84 -1.12 16.85
N ALA A 48 -10.07 -0.80 17.26
CA ALA A 48 -10.69 -1.37 18.46
C ALA A 48 -10.73 -2.90 18.40
N LYS A 49 -10.74 -3.56 19.57
CA LYS A 49 -10.75 -5.02 19.69
C LYS A 49 -11.81 -5.66 18.76
N GLU A 50 -11.40 -6.72 18.05
CA GLU A 50 -12.23 -7.46 17.08
C GLU A 50 -12.72 -6.65 15.87
N LYS A 51 -12.04 -5.53 15.54
CA LYS A 51 -12.28 -4.77 14.29
C LYS A 51 -11.12 -4.91 13.31
N TYR A 52 -11.49 -4.97 12.03
CA TYR A 52 -10.56 -5.14 10.93
C TYR A 52 -10.68 -3.96 9.97
N ILE A 53 -9.54 -3.51 9.46
CA ILE A 53 -9.43 -2.48 8.43
C ILE A 53 -8.92 -3.17 7.18
N ALA A 54 -9.78 -3.24 6.17
CA ALA A 54 -9.42 -3.64 4.83
C ALA A 54 -9.31 -2.40 3.95
N ILE A 55 -8.15 -2.22 3.33
CA ILE A 55 -7.85 -1.15 2.38
C ILE A 55 -7.81 -1.80 0.99
N VAL A 56 -8.54 -1.21 0.05
CA VAL A 56 -8.63 -1.67 -1.34
C VAL A 56 -8.12 -0.55 -2.25
N SER A 57 -7.14 -0.85 -3.10
CA SER A 57 -6.46 0.15 -3.94
C SER A 57 -6.17 -0.38 -5.34
N THR A 58 -6.27 0.51 -6.33
CA THR A 58 -5.94 0.28 -7.75
C THR A 58 -5.80 1.63 -8.45
N VAL A 59 -5.19 1.65 -9.64
CA VAL A 59 -5.19 2.82 -10.51
C VAL A 59 -6.56 2.97 -11.18
N VAL A 60 -7.10 4.19 -11.23
CA VAL A 60 -8.37 4.49 -11.89
C VAL A 60 -8.24 4.33 -13.40
N GLU A 61 -9.12 3.54 -14.02
CA GLU A 61 -9.14 3.31 -15.48
C GLU A 61 -10.42 3.82 -16.16
N THR A 62 -11.44 4.17 -15.39
CA THR A 62 -12.77 4.54 -15.89
C THR A 62 -13.34 5.76 -15.17
N THR A 63 -14.47 6.28 -15.68
CA THR A 63 -15.22 7.36 -15.03
C THR A 63 -16.04 6.88 -13.82
N ASN A 64 -16.01 5.58 -13.48
CA ASN A 64 -16.71 5.02 -12.33
C ASN A 64 -15.74 4.17 -11.46
N PRO A 65 -14.87 4.83 -10.67
CA PRO A 65 -13.81 4.15 -9.91
C PRO A 65 -14.33 3.13 -8.91
N GLU A 66 -15.47 3.38 -8.27
CA GLU A 66 -16.04 2.45 -7.29
C GLU A 66 -16.47 1.11 -7.91
N LYS A 67 -16.83 1.11 -9.20
CA LYS A 67 -17.16 -0.14 -9.91
C LYS A 67 -15.92 -0.99 -10.16
N GLU A 68 -14.76 -0.35 -10.33
CA GLU A 68 -13.50 -1.05 -10.58
C GLU A 68 -13.07 -1.92 -9.40
N ILE A 69 -13.42 -1.51 -8.18
CA ILE A 69 -13.07 -2.22 -6.95
C ILE A 69 -14.12 -3.25 -6.50
N GLU A 70 -15.26 -3.36 -7.19
CA GLU A 70 -16.34 -4.29 -6.85
C GLU A 70 -15.87 -5.76 -6.70
N PRO A 71 -14.97 -6.30 -7.56
CA PRO A 71 -14.48 -7.66 -7.40
C PRO A 71 -13.80 -7.91 -6.05
N ALA A 72 -13.05 -6.94 -5.52
CA ALA A 72 -12.43 -7.07 -4.21
C ALA A 72 -13.42 -6.87 -3.06
N LEU A 73 -14.37 -5.93 -3.19
CA LEU A 73 -15.40 -5.73 -2.17
C LEU A 73 -16.22 -6.99 -1.91
N LYS A 74 -16.47 -7.80 -2.97
CA LYS A 74 -17.14 -9.11 -2.86
C LYS A 74 -16.37 -10.13 -2.01
N LEU A 75 -15.04 -10.01 -1.91
CA LEU A 75 -14.21 -10.89 -1.10
C LEU A 75 -14.30 -10.55 0.39
N LEU A 76 -14.62 -9.31 0.76
CA LEU A 76 -14.49 -8.81 2.14
C LEU A 76 -15.58 -9.33 3.10
N GLY A 77 -16.65 -9.94 2.58
CA GLY A 77 -17.84 -10.26 3.37
C GLY A 77 -18.62 -8.99 3.79
N PRO A 78 -19.39 -9.03 4.90
CA PRO A 78 -20.17 -7.89 5.36
C PRO A 78 -19.31 -6.69 5.78
N ILE A 79 -19.43 -5.58 5.05
CA ILE A 79 -18.74 -4.32 5.31
C ILE A 79 -19.59 -3.45 6.25
N GLN A 80 -19.04 -3.05 7.40
CA GLN A 80 -19.76 -2.19 8.37
C GLN A 80 -19.75 -0.72 7.93
N HIS A 81 -18.57 -0.23 7.53
CA HIS A 81 -18.39 1.13 7.04
C HIS A 81 -17.36 1.14 5.90
N LYS A 82 -17.66 1.91 4.85
CA LYS A 82 -16.81 2.13 3.68
C LYS A 82 -16.50 3.62 3.57
N PHE A 83 -15.22 3.95 3.38
CA PHE A 83 -14.75 5.30 3.09
C PHE A 83 -14.05 5.23 1.73
N VAL A 84 -14.35 6.17 0.84
CA VAL A 84 -13.82 6.19 -0.52
C VAL A 84 -13.03 7.47 -0.70
N GLN A 85 -11.80 7.33 -1.18
CA GLN A 85 -10.92 8.44 -1.53
C GLN A 85 -10.31 8.16 -2.90
N ILE A 86 -10.24 9.21 -3.72
CA ILE A 86 -9.56 9.21 -5.01
C ILE A 86 -8.48 10.28 -4.90
N SER A 87 -7.25 9.93 -5.27
CA SER A 87 -6.10 10.82 -5.21
C SER A 87 -5.40 10.84 -6.57
N GLU A 88 -4.86 12.00 -6.94
CA GLU A 88 -4.01 12.14 -8.12
C GLU A 88 -2.58 11.67 -7.78
N ILE A 89 -1.99 10.85 -8.64
CA ILE A 89 -0.58 10.46 -8.55
C ILE A 89 0.23 11.46 -9.36
N ARG A 90 1.26 12.05 -8.75
CA ARG A 90 2.16 13.03 -9.37
C ARG A 90 3.60 12.58 -9.31
N ASP A 91 4.34 12.92 -10.35
CA ASP A 91 5.78 12.67 -10.49
C ASP A 91 6.56 13.99 -10.51
N PRO A 92 7.82 14.00 -10.04
CA PRO A 92 8.69 15.17 -10.15
C PRO A 92 8.99 15.50 -11.63
N VAL A 93 8.94 16.78 -11.98
CA VAL A 93 9.22 17.26 -13.35
C VAL A 93 10.71 17.47 -13.63
N THR A 94 11.54 17.49 -12.58
CA THR A 94 13.00 17.62 -12.64
C THR A 94 13.65 16.60 -11.71
N ASP A 95 14.94 16.34 -11.89
CA ASP A 95 15.72 15.43 -11.05
C ASP A 95 16.41 16.12 -9.85
N GLY A 96 16.22 17.45 -9.71
CA GLY A 96 16.80 18.28 -8.66
C GLY A 96 18.27 18.66 -8.86
N ALA A 97 18.93 18.21 -9.93
CA ALA A 97 20.38 18.42 -10.08
C ALA A 97 20.77 19.88 -10.36
N ALA A 98 19.88 20.63 -11.02
CA ALA A 98 20.16 22.01 -11.43
C ALA A 98 19.92 23.05 -10.32
N ASP A 99 19.00 22.77 -9.40
CA ASP A 99 18.52 23.70 -8.37
C ASP A 99 18.65 23.16 -6.94
N GLY A 100 19.05 21.90 -6.76
CA GLY A 100 19.14 21.23 -5.47
C GLY A 100 17.78 20.86 -4.87
N VAL A 101 16.69 20.91 -5.64
CA VAL A 101 15.34 20.64 -5.15
C VAL A 101 14.92 19.22 -5.53
N PHE A 102 14.98 18.32 -4.55
CA PHE A 102 14.68 16.90 -4.73
C PHE A 102 13.26 16.58 -4.20
N VAL A 103 12.36 16.16 -5.10
CA VAL A 103 10.94 15.89 -4.78
C VAL A 103 10.62 14.43 -5.09
N THR A 104 9.90 13.77 -4.19
CA THR A 104 9.42 12.38 -4.37
C THR A 104 8.14 12.34 -5.20
N ALA A 105 7.91 11.23 -5.88
CA ALA A 105 6.64 10.89 -6.48
C ALA A 105 5.57 10.66 -5.39
N SER A 106 4.31 10.64 -5.81
CA SER A 106 3.20 10.22 -4.97
C SER A 106 3.22 8.70 -4.81
N TYR A 107 2.76 8.20 -3.65
CA TYR A 107 2.62 6.75 -3.45
C TYR A 107 1.69 6.13 -4.51
N ASP A 108 2.16 5.03 -5.09
CA ASP A 108 1.38 4.18 -5.98
C ASP A 108 0.35 3.35 -5.16
N PRO A 109 -0.62 2.67 -5.82
CA PRO A 109 -1.68 1.96 -5.12
C PRO A 109 -1.26 0.57 -4.59
N SER A 110 0.00 0.15 -4.72
CA SER A 110 0.47 -1.12 -4.20
C SER A 110 0.37 -1.18 -2.67
N SER A 111 0.30 -2.39 -2.13
CA SER A 111 0.21 -2.64 -0.68
C SER A 111 1.56 -2.92 -0.02
N HIS A 112 2.67 -2.65 -0.72
CA HIS A 112 4.04 -2.83 -0.23
C HIS A 112 4.91 -1.62 -0.59
N PHE A 113 6.14 -1.59 -0.08
CA PHE A 113 7.01 -0.40 -0.15
C PHE A 113 8.17 -0.53 -1.14
N GLU A 114 8.06 -1.38 -2.16
CA GLU A 114 9.22 -1.67 -3.04
C GLU A 114 9.61 -0.46 -3.89
N ASP A 115 8.63 0.14 -4.58
CA ASP A 115 8.86 1.32 -5.44
C ASP A 115 9.25 2.54 -4.59
N ALA A 116 8.56 2.75 -3.46
CA ALA A 116 8.92 3.79 -2.50
C ALA A 116 10.35 3.64 -1.95
N SER A 117 10.79 2.42 -1.62
CA SER A 117 12.15 2.17 -1.13
C SER A 117 13.18 2.39 -2.23
N THR A 118 12.89 1.94 -3.45
CA THR A 118 13.72 2.20 -4.63
C THR A 118 13.90 3.70 -4.85
N GLU A 119 12.83 4.47 -4.75
CA GLU A 119 12.88 5.92 -4.91
C GLU A 119 13.72 6.59 -3.81
N VAL A 120 13.55 6.20 -2.54
CA VAL A 120 14.35 6.71 -1.42
C VAL A 120 15.84 6.48 -1.64
N LEU A 121 16.23 5.26 -2.06
CA LEU A 121 17.62 4.93 -2.35
C LEU A 121 18.18 5.70 -3.56
N ALA A 122 17.37 5.89 -4.60
CA ALA A 122 17.75 6.69 -5.75
C ALA A 122 17.94 8.16 -5.37
N LEU A 123 17.07 8.72 -4.53
CA LEU A 123 17.13 10.10 -4.07
C LEU A 123 18.35 10.32 -3.18
N TRP A 124 18.63 9.41 -2.24
CA TRP A 124 19.84 9.44 -1.43
C TRP A 124 21.07 9.59 -2.31
N LYS A 125 21.22 8.71 -3.31
CA LYS A 125 22.36 8.73 -4.23
C LYS A 125 22.46 10.03 -5.02
N LYS A 126 21.34 10.62 -5.43
CA LYS A 126 21.32 11.92 -6.12
C LYS A 126 21.78 13.06 -5.22
N ILE A 127 21.40 13.03 -3.94
CA ILE A 127 21.72 14.08 -2.97
C ILE A 127 23.17 13.97 -2.49
N THR A 128 23.62 12.77 -2.14
CA THR A 128 24.93 12.55 -1.51
C THR A 128 26.05 12.25 -2.52
N GLY A 129 25.69 11.80 -3.73
CA GLY A 129 26.62 11.38 -4.77
C GLY A 129 27.07 9.92 -4.66
N GLU A 130 26.68 9.20 -3.61
CA GLU A 130 27.07 7.81 -3.37
C GLU A 130 25.89 6.91 -2.98
N SER A 131 26.02 5.60 -3.23
CA SER A 131 24.99 4.64 -2.82
C SER A 131 24.93 4.52 -1.30
N LEU A 132 23.73 4.41 -0.74
CA LEU A 132 23.56 4.20 0.70
C LEU A 132 24.20 2.86 1.13
N ASP A 133 25.11 2.92 2.10
CA ASP A 133 25.67 1.74 2.75
C ASP A 133 24.77 1.32 3.91
N LEU A 134 24.07 0.20 3.74
CA LEU A 134 23.15 -0.35 4.75
C LEU A 134 23.86 -1.10 5.89
N THR A 135 25.19 -1.18 5.86
CA THR A 135 25.99 -1.83 6.91
C THR A 135 26.46 -0.85 7.98
N VAL A 136 26.41 0.45 7.70
CA VAL A 136 26.77 1.50 8.64
C VAL A 136 25.56 1.78 9.52
N LEU A 137 25.67 1.43 10.80
CA LEU A 137 24.68 1.83 11.80
C LEU A 137 24.92 3.30 12.17
N PRO A 138 23.86 4.09 12.42
CA PRO A 138 24.04 5.42 12.99
C PRO A 138 24.81 5.31 14.31
N GLU A 139 25.68 6.28 14.58
CA GLU A 139 26.27 6.41 15.91
C GLU A 139 25.12 6.61 16.91
N ASP A 140 25.09 5.85 18.00
CA ASP A 140 24.09 6.03 19.06
C ASP A 140 24.19 7.48 19.56
N GLU A 141 23.20 8.33 19.27
CA GLU A 141 23.16 9.73 19.73
C GLU A 141 22.89 9.86 21.25
N ASP A 142 22.88 8.76 22.00
CA ASP A 142 22.69 8.74 23.45
C ASP A 142 24.02 8.53 24.21
N GLN A 143 24.76 9.63 24.39
CA GLN A 143 25.54 9.91 25.62
C GLN A 143 25.00 11.16 26.32
#